data_AF-H2YHZ4-F1
#
_entry.id   AF-H2YHZ4-F1
#
_cell.length_a   1.000
_cell.length_b   1.000
_cell.length_c   1.000
_cell.angle_alpha   90.00
_cell.angle_beta   90.00
_cell.angle_gamma   90.00
#
_symmetry.space_group_name_H-M   'P 1'
#
loop_
_entity.id
_entity.type
_entity.pdbx_description
1 polymer ?
#
loop_
_entity_poly.entity_id
_entity_poly.type
_entity_poly.pdbx_seq_one_letter_code
_entity_poly.pdbx_strand_id
1 'polypeptide(L)'
;MSRKNCLCTDHVDIETGLFALAYILFLLKILGFETNNQYFGPILVSMGRMLKDIAKFTGVLLWVIFAYSVAFTKIFSCCTTMDGTLHRKPCNVTCFKSIIFSFATFTDTIFSQEVNINSLIVNLSPTSHSFAKYLLLSFRVVVILVMWNMLIAIMTKSYERTSENEELEWKFHRTQLWIHYIHREV
;
A
#
# COMPACT_ATOMS: atom_id res chain seq x y z
N MET A 1 -28.71 33.30 1.35
CA MET A 1 -27.24 33.11 1.36
C MET A 1 -26.88 32.35 2.63
N SER A 2 -26.81 31.02 2.58
CA SER A 2 -26.31 30.21 3.69
C SER A 2 -25.43 29.12 3.10
N ARG A 3 -24.12 29.20 3.37
CA ARG A 3 -23.14 28.18 2.97
C ARG A 3 -23.51 26.91 3.70
N LYS A 4 -23.97 25.90 2.97
CA LYS A 4 -24.02 24.54 3.49
C LYS A 4 -22.57 24.12 3.73
N ASN A 5 -22.21 23.93 4.99
CA ASN A 5 -20.96 23.27 5.36
C ASN A 5 -21.00 21.87 4.74
N CYS A 6 -20.12 21.60 3.77
CA CYS A 6 -19.91 20.26 3.24
C CYS A 6 -19.31 19.39 4.35
N LEU A 7 -20.16 18.73 5.14
CA LEU A 7 -19.74 17.55 5.89
C LEU A 7 -19.61 16.41 4.87
N CYS A 8 -18.40 16.10 4.43
CA CYS A 8 -18.09 14.97 3.53
C CYS A 8 -18.26 13.59 4.22
N THR A 9 -19.03 13.51 5.30
CA THR A 9 -19.16 12.34 6.20
C THR A 9 -20.54 11.70 6.17
N ASP A 10 -21.40 12.06 5.24
CA ASP A 10 -22.63 11.32 4.98
C ASP A 10 -22.33 10.32 3.86
N HIS A 11 -22.20 9.05 4.23
CA HIS A 11 -22.09 7.85 3.38
C HIS A 11 -21.57 8.08 1.94
N VAL A 12 -20.30 7.76 1.69
CA VAL A 12 -19.79 7.67 0.31
C VAL A 12 -20.58 6.60 -0.43
N ASP A 13 -21.47 7.03 -1.31
CA ASP A 13 -22.22 6.14 -2.17
C ASP A 13 -21.27 5.40 -3.12
N ILE A 14 -21.57 4.12 -3.38
CA ILE A 14 -20.76 3.24 -4.25
C ILE A 14 -20.56 3.90 -5.63
N GLU A 15 -21.57 4.61 -6.12
CA GLU A 15 -21.53 5.36 -7.38
C GLU A 15 -20.44 6.45 -7.39
N THR A 16 -20.33 7.22 -6.31
CA THR A 16 -19.31 8.26 -6.16
C THR A 16 -17.91 7.64 -6.09
N GLY A 17 -17.77 6.52 -5.39
CA GLY A 17 -16.51 5.76 -5.35
C GLY A 17 -16.11 5.22 -6.72
N LEU A 18 -17.05 4.66 -7.48
CA LEU A 18 -16.81 4.13 -8.82
C LEU A 18 -16.46 5.24 -9.81
N PHE A 19 -17.10 6.41 -9.70
CA PHE A 19 -16.80 7.57 -10.52
C PHE A 19 -15.38 8.12 -10.25
N ALA A 20 -14.98 8.19 -8.98
CA ALA A 20 -13.62 8.56 -8.61
C ALA A 20 -12.58 7.57 -9.17
N LEU A 21 -12.85 6.27 -9.07
CA LEU A 21 -11.99 5.22 -9.65
C LEU A 21 -11.92 5.34 -11.17
N ALA A 22 -13.03 5.62 -11.84
CA ALA A 22 -13.06 5.85 -13.29
C ALA A 22 -12.17 7.05 -13.70
N TYR A 23 -12.19 8.15 -12.95
CA TYR A 23 -11.28 9.27 -13.20
C TYR A 23 -9.81 8.91 -13.02
N ILE A 24 -9.47 8.14 -11.98
CA ILE A 24 -8.09 7.67 -11.76
C ILE A 24 -7.65 6.82 -12.95
N LEU A 25 -8.48 5.86 -13.39
CA LEU A 25 -8.18 5.02 -14.54
C LEU A 25 -8.07 5.83 -15.84
N PHE A 26 -8.91 6.84 -16.01
CA PHE A 26 -8.84 7.74 -17.15
C PHE A 26 -7.51 8.52 -17.19
N LEU A 27 -7.06 9.06 -16.07
CA LEU A 27 -5.75 9.74 -15.96
C LEU A 27 -4.59 8.76 -16.18
N LEU A 28 -4.67 7.55 -15.64
CA LEU A 28 -3.67 6.49 -15.92
C LEU A 28 -3.61 6.14 -17.41
N LYS A 29 -4.75 6.15 -18.11
CA LYS A 29 -4.80 5.94 -19.55
C LYS A 29 -4.18 7.09 -20.33
N ILE A 30 -4.34 8.33 -19.87
CA ILE A 30 -3.67 9.51 -20.45
C ILE A 30 -2.15 9.40 -20.29
N LEU A 31 -1.64 8.92 -19.16
CA LEU A 31 -0.20 8.62 -19.02
C LEU A 31 0.27 7.60 -20.07
N GLY A 32 -0.58 6.61 -20.40
CA GLY A 32 -0.34 5.69 -21.50
C GLY A 32 -0.22 6.37 -22.87
N PHE A 33 -0.95 7.47 -23.12
CA PHE A 33 -0.82 8.26 -24.35
C PHE A 33 0.50 9.04 -24.40
N GLU A 34 0.96 9.56 -23.25
CA GLU A 34 2.25 10.25 -23.11
C GLU A 34 3.46 9.35 -23.42
N THR A 35 3.27 8.02 -23.51
CA THR A 35 4.32 7.11 -24.00
C THR A 35 4.74 7.40 -25.45
N ASN A 36 3.92 8.09 -26.24
CA ASN A 36 4.25 8.49 -27.61
C ASN A 36 5.19 9.71 -27.66
N ASN A 37 5.28 10.48 -26.57
CA ASN A 37 6.18 11.63 -26.49
C ASN A 37 7.65 11.16 -26.43
N GLN A 38 8.54 11.84 -27.17
CA GLN A 38 9.96 11.48 -27.24
C GLN A 38 10.69 11.66 -25.91
N TYR A 39 10.28 12.61 -25.08
CA TYR A 39 10.90 12.83 -23.77
C TYR A 39 10.37 11.87 -22.69
N PHE A 40 9.06 11.70 -22.57
CA PHE A 40 8.45 10.87 -21.53
C PHE A 40 8.37 9.38 -21.89
N GLY A 41 8.35 9.04 -23.18
CA GLY A 41 8.18 7.69 -23.68
C GLY A 41 9.18 6.67 -23.12
N PRO A 42 10.50 6.88 -23.28
CA PRO A 42 11.50 5.96 -22.75
C PRO A 42 11.38 5.74 -21.24
N ILE A 43 11.16 6.82 -20.48
CA ILE A 43 11.03 6.80 -19.02
C ILE A 43 9.80 5.97 -18.58
N LEU A 44 8.64 6.19 -19.21
CA LEU A 44 7.41 5.46 -18.87
C LEU A 44 7.51 3.97 -19.22
N VAL A 45 8.14 3.64 -20.35
CA VAL A 45 8.36 2.24 -20.75
C VAL A 45 9.30 1.52 -19.77
N SER A 46 10.37 2.19 -19.34
CA SER A 46 11.28 1.68 -18.33
C SER A 46 10.60 1.47 -16.98
N MET A 47 9.83 2.47 -16.54
CA MET A 47 9.07 2.41 -15.29
C MET A 47 8.09 1.24 -15.26
N GLY A 48 7.41 0.95 -16.38
CA GLY A 48 6.53 -0.21 -16.51
C GLY A 48 7.22 -1.56 -16.28
N ARG A 49 8.51 -1.66 -16.62
CA ARG A 49 9.31 -2.87 -16.40
C ARG A 49 9.82 -2.97 -14.97
N MET A 50 10.30 -1.86 -14.41
CA MET A 50 10.71 -1.77 -13.01
C MET A 50 9.56 -2.13 -12.06
N LEU A 51 8.31 -1.72 -12.37
CA LEU A 51 7.11 -2.08 -11.60
C LEU A 51 6.94 -3.60 -11.42
N LYS A 52 7.33 -4.43 -12.39
CA LYS A 52 7.24 -5.89 -12.26
C LYS A 52 8.22 -6.44 -11.23
N ASP A 53 9.41 -5.85 -11.13
CA ASP A 53 10.40 -6.25 -10.13
C ASP A 53 10.02 -5.75 -8.74
N ILE A 54 9.47 -4.53 -8.65
CA ILE A 54 8.85 -4.02 -7.41
C ILE A 54 7.73 -4.94 -6.94
N ALA A 55 6.83 -5.37 -7.84
CA ALA A 55 5.69 -6.21 -7.47
C ALA A 55 6.12 -7.53 -6.81
N LYS A 56 7.20 -8.16 -7.29
CA LYS A 56 7.78 -9.36 -6.67
C LYS A 56 8.27 -9.07 -5.25
N PHE A 57 8.95 -7.94 -5.06
CA PHE A 57 9.45 -7.52 -3.75
C PHE A 57 8.31 -7.16 -2.79
N THR A 58 7.27 -6.47 -3.27
CA THR A 58 6.05 -6.18 -2.51
C THR A 58 5.39 -7.46 -2.00
N GLY A 59 5.45 -8.57 -2.75
CA GLY A 59 4.98 -9.88 -2.26
C GLY A 59 5.68 -10.33 -0.97
N VAL A 60 6.99 -10.12 -0.86
CA VAL A 60 7.76 -10.42 0.36
C VAL A 60 7.34 -9.52 1.51
N LEU A 61 7.11 -8.22 1.24
CA LEU A 61 6.62 -7.27 2.24
C LEU A 61 5.24 -7.68 2.78
N LEU A 62 4.31 -8.06 1.90
CA LEU A 62 2.98 -8.54 2.29
C LEU A 62 3.06 -9.79 3.17
N TRP A 63 4.00 -10.69 2.90
CA TRP A 63 4.23 -11.88 3.71
C TRP A 63 4.69 -11.53 5.13
N VAL A 64 5.58 -10.55 5.26
CA VAL A 64 6.04 -10.05 6.58
C VAL A 64 4.86 -9.41 7.33
N ILE A 65 4.10 -8.52 6.69
CA ILE A 65 2.91 -7.89 7.30
C ILE A 65 1.91 -8.95 7.76
N PHE A 66 1.67 -9.98 6.95
CA PHE A 66 0.79 -11.09 7.30
C PHE A 66 1.27 -11.84 8.55
N ALA A 67 2.56 -12.16 8.65
CA ALA A 67 3.13 -12.82 9.82
C ALA A 67 2.95 -11.99 11.10
N TYR A 68 3.22 -10.68 11.05
CA TYR A 68 2.98 -9.77 12.19
C TYR A 68 1.49 -9.63 12.52
N SER A 69 0.62 -9.63 11.51
CA SER A 69 -0.84 -9.58 11.70
C SER A 69 -1.36 -10.81 12.45
N VAL A 70 -0.88 -12.01 12.12
CA VAL A 70 -1.22 -13.23 12.86
C VAL A 70 -0.72 -13.14 14.31
N ALA A 71 0.54 -12.73 14.51
CA ALA A 71 1.16 -12.62 15.84
C ALA A 71 0.38 -11.67 16.76
N PHE A 72 0.04 -10.48 16.26
CA PHE A 72 -0.74 -9.50 17.04
C PHE A 72 -2.18 -9.96 17.27
N THR A 73 -2.84 -10.54 16.27
CA THR A 73 -4.19 -11.07 16.46
C THR A 73 -4.20 -12.10 17.60
N LYS A 74 -3.14 -12.90 17.77
CA LYS A 74 -3.00 -13.82 18.91
C LYS A 74 -2.73 -13.12 20.24
N ILE A 75 -1.83 -12.13 20.28
CA ILE A 75 -1.54 -11.35 21.50
C ILE A 75 -2.81 -10.66 22.03
N PHE A 76 -3.61 -10.08 21.14
CA PHE A 76 -4.83 -9.35 21.49
C PHE A 76 -6.07 -10.25 21.60
N SER A 77 -6.01 -11.51 21.16
CA SER A 77 -7.11 -12.48 21.33
C SER A 77 -7.43 -12.72 22.81
N CYS A 78 -6.43 -12.70 23.70
CA CYS A 78 -6.64 -12.89 25.15
C CYS A 78 -7.45 -11.74 25.78
N CYS A 79 -7.45 -10.56 25.16
CA CYS A 79 -8.24 -9.41 25.61
C CYS A 79 -9.73 -9.52 25.20
N THR A 80 -10.12 -10.58 24.48
CA THR A 80 -11.50 -10.82 24.02
C THR A 80 -12.20 -11.98 24.73
N THR A 81 -11.46 -12.76 25.53
CA THR A 81 -12.02 -13.89 26.28
C THR A 81 -12.81 -13.42 27.50
N MET A 82 -14.07 -13.87 27.53
CA MET A 82 -15.11 -13.55 28.50
C MET A 82 -14.75 -14.07 29.90
N ASP A 83 -14.93 -13.23 30.92
CA ASP A 83 -15.31 -13.72 32.24
C ASP A 83 -16.72 -13.19 32.54
N GLY A 84 -17.62 -14.12 32.87
CA GLY A 84 -19.05 -13.91 33.09
C GLY A 84 -19.40 -13.12 34.36
N THR A 85 -18.51 -12.27 34.86
CA THR A 85 -18.75 -11.42 36.02
C THR A 85 -18.51 -9.97 35.66
N LEU A 86 -19.63 -9.29 35.40
CA LEU A 86 -19.92 -7.90 35.76
C LEU A 86 -18.71 -6.98 35.98
N HIS A 87 -17.97 -6.64 34.92
CA HIS A 87 -17.43 -5.29 34.67
C HIS A 87 -16.77 -5.30 33.29
N ARG A 88 -17.57 -4.93 32.29
CA ARG A 88 -17.13 -4.69 30.92
C ARG A 88 -16.11 -3.55 30.94
N LYS A 89 -14.80 -3.83 30.94
CA LYS A 89 -13.83 -2.84 30.46
C LYS A 89 -13.93 -2.85 28.94
N PRO A 90 -14.48 -1.81 28.29
CA PRO A 90 -14.51 -1.77 26.85
C PRO A 90 -13.06 -1.75 26.33
N CYS A 91 -12.63 -2.84 25.70
CA CYS A 91 -11.50 -2.78 24.77
C CYS A 91 -11.96 -1.92 23.58
N ASN A 92 -11.67 -0.62 23.69
CA ASN A 92 -11.98 0.37 22.67
C ASN A 92 -11.11 0.23 21.41
N VAL A 93 -10.13 -0.69 21.44
CA VAL A 93 -9.24 -1.01 20.32
C VAL A 93 -9.84 -2.12 19.46
N THR A 94 -10.39 -1.72 18.31
CA THR A 94 -10.85 -2.61 17.23
C THR A 94 -9.71 -3.08 16.33
N CYS A 95 -8.55 -2.40 16.39
CA CYS A 95 -7.43 -2.53 15.46
C CYS A 95 -6.81 -3.93 15.37
N PHE A 96 -6.90 -4.77 16.42
CA PHE A 96 -6.27 -6.10 16.45
C PHE A 96 -7.23 -7.27 16.77
N LYS A 97 -8.55 -7.06 16.63
CA LYS A 97 -9.55 -8.10 16.93
C LYS A 97 -9.61 -9.22 15.89
N SER A 98 -9.35 -8.88 14.63
CA SER A 98 -9.34 -9.82 13.52
C SER A 98 -8.11 -9.61 12.69
N ILE A 99 -7.64 -10.66 12.02
CA ILE A 99 -6.48 -10.61 11.15
C ILE A 99 -6.59 -9.54 10.06
N ILE A 100 -7.81 -9.27 9.57
CA ILE A 100 -8.07 -8.26 8.53
C ILE A 100 -7.83 -6.85 9.08
N PHE A 101 -8.36 -6.56 10.28
CA PHE A 101 -8.13 -5.27 10.94
C PHE A 101 -6.67 -5.10 11.38
N SER A 102 -6.04 -6.18 11.85
CA SER A 102 -4.61 -6.20 12.17
C SER A 102 -3.78 -5.86 10.93
N PHE A 103 -4.08 -6.48 9.79
CA PHE A 103 -3.41 -6.24 8.52
C PHE A 103 -3.56 -4.78 8.07
N ALA A 104 -4.79 -4.25 8.10
CA ALA A 104 -5.06 -2.84 7.76
C ALA A 104 -4.31 -1.87 8.69
N THR A 105 -4.26 -2.17 9.99
CA THR A 105 -3.52 -1.38 10.97
C THR A 105 -2.02 -1.39 10.67
N PHE A 106 -1.45 -2.57 10.35
CA PHE A 106 -0.04 -2.63 9.99
C PHE A 106 0.28 -1.88 8.71
N THR A 107 -0.57 -1.96 7.68
CA THR A 107 -0.36 -1.17 6.46
C THR A 107 -0.40 0.33 6.74
N ASP A 108 -1.33 0.80 7.58
CA ASP A 108 -1.40 2.21 7.97
C ASP A 108 -0.17 2.65 8.78
N THR A 109 0.29 1.80 9.71
CA THR A 109 1.49 2.09 10.52
C THR A 109 2.79 2.19 9.73
N ILE A 110 2.85 1.68 8.49
CA ILE A 110 4.02 1.84 7.62
C ILE A 110 4.09 3.26 7.06
N PHE A 111 2.95 3.80 6.62
CA PHE A 111 2.89 5.09 5.92
C PHE A 111 2.62 6.28 6.85
N SER A 112 2.07 6.04 8.04
CA SER A 112 1.80 7.11 9.01
C SER A 112 3.06 7.55 9.76
N GLN A 113 3.31 8.86 9.81
CA GLN A 113 4.41 9.45 10.57
C GLN A 113 4.14 9.46 12.08
N GLU A 114 2.89 9.59 12.48
CA GLU A 114 2.45 9.68 13.88
C GLU A 114 1.68 8.42 14.29
N VAL A 115 2.39 7.41 14.78
CA VAL A 115 1.74 6.27 15.45
C VAL A 115 1.89 6.45 16.95
N ASN A 116 0.79 6.84 17.59
CA ASN A 116 0.73 6.86 19.04
C ASN A 116 0.61 5.41 19.54
N ILE A 117 1.77 4.80 19.81
CA ILE A 117 1.90 3.41 20.28
C ILE A 117 1.08 3.18 21.57
N ASN A 118 0.95 4.23 22.40
CA ASN A 118 0.22 4.16 23.67
C ASN A 118 -1.30 4.12 23.46
N SER A 119 -1.82 4.76 22.41
CA SER A 119 -3.26 4.68 22.08
C SER A 119 -3.62 3.39 21.36
N LEU A 120 -2.64 2.73 20.73
CA LEU A 120 -2.85 1.50 19.97
C LEU A 120 -2.89 0.24 20.86
N ILE A 121 -2.27 0.28 22.04
CA ILE A 121 -2.13 -0.87 22.95
C ILE A 121 -2.78 -0.53 24.28
N VAL A 122 -4.11 -0.68 24.36
CA VAL A 122 -4.89 -0.37 25.58
C VAL A 122 -5.33 -1.67 26.24
N ASN A 123 -5.33 -1.71 27.58
CA ASN A 123 -5.84 -2.81 28.42
C ASN A 123 -5.02 -4.14 28.41
N LEU A 124 -3.71 -4.09 28.18
CA LEU A 124 -2.83 -5.25 28.40
C LEU A 124 -2.19 -5.22 29.80
N SER A 125 -1.82 -6.39 30.32
CA SER A 125 -0.95 -6.50 31.49
C SER A 125 0.37 -5.76 31.25
N PRO A 126 1.06 -5.26 32.30
CA PRO A 126 2.27 -4.44 32.12
C PRO A 126 3.38 -5.17 31.34
N THR A 127 3.48 -6.49 31.49
CA THR A 127 4.44 -7.33 30.77
C THR A 127 4.06 -7.49 29.29
N SER A 128 2.82 -7.86 29.00
CA SER A 128 2.33 -8.03 27.63
C SER A 128 2.27 -6.70 26.86
N HIS A 129 1.99 -5.59 27.56
CA HIS A 129 2.00 -4.24 27.00
C HIS A 129 3.41 -3.85 26.54
N SER A 130 4.43 -4.05 27.38
CA SER A 130 5.83 -3.80 26.98
C SER A 130 6.27 -4.70 25.83
N PHE A 131 5.90 -5.98 25.86
CA PHE A 131 6.22 -6.92 24.79
C PHE A 131 5.59 -6.50 23.44
N ALA A 132 4.30 -6.15 23.44
CA ALA A 132 3.61 -5.68 22.23
C ALA A 132 4.21 -4.38 21.68
N LYS A 133 4.67 -3.48 22.55
CA LYS A 133 5.39 -2.26 22.15
C LYS A 133 6.69 -2.57 21.43
N TYR A 134 7.53 -3.45 22.00
CA TYR A 134 8.79 -3.84 21.37
C TYR A 134 8.57 -4.57 20.05
N LEU A 135 7.52 -5.39 19.94
CA LEU A 135 7.18 -6.12 18.72
C LEU A 135 6.66 -5.19 17.60
N LEU A 136 5.91 -4.13 17.96
CA LEU A 136 5.51 -3.09 17.01
C LEU A 136 6.71 -2.24 16.56
N LEU A 137 7.61 -1.92 17.50
CA LEU A 137 8.83 -1.18 17.18
C LEU A 137 9.75 -2.00 16.26
N SER A 138 9.94 -3.29 16.54
CA SER A 138 10.74 -4.17 15.69
C SER A 138 10.16 -4.28 14.29
N PHE A 139 8.83 -4.39 14.15
CA PHE A 139 8.16 -4.34 12.85
C PHE A 139 8.51 -3.07 12.08
N ARG A 140 8.37 -1.90 12.71
CA ARG A 140 8.67 -0.61 12.07
C ARG A 140 10.13 -0.51 11.64
N VAL A 141 11.06 -0.92 12.50
CA VAL A 141 12.50 -0.93 12.20
C VAL A 141 12.80 -1.86 11.03
N VAL A 142 12.26 -3.09 11.02
CA VAL A 142 12.48 -4.05 9.94
C VAL A 142 11.89 -3.55 8.62
N VAL A 143 10.66 -3.05 8.61
CA VAL A 143 10.03 -2.58 7.37
C VAL A 143 10.71 -1.31 6.87
N ILE A 144 10.94 -0.30 7.71
CA ILE A 144 11.55 0.95 7.25
C ILE A 144 13.01 0.72 6.86
N LEU A 145 13.85 0.12 7.71
CA LEU A 145 15.28 0.01 7.42
C LEU A 145 15.59 -1.06 6.38
N VAL A 146 15.05 -2.27 6.53
CA VAL A 146 15.43 -3.36 5.63
C VAL A 146 14.66 -3.23 4.32
N MET A 147 13.36 -2.96 4.37
CA MET A 147 12.55 -2.98 3.13
C MET A 147 12.78 -1.75 2.26
N TRP A 148 12.91 -0.53 2.80
CA TRP A 148 13.25 0.61 1.93
C TRP A 148 14.64 0.49 1.33
N ASN A 149 15.64 0.08 2.11
CA ASN A 149 17.01 -0.05 1.58
C ASN A 149 17.09 -1.11 0.49
N MET A 150 16.41 -2.25 0.67
CA MET A 150 16.35 -3.30 -0.36
C MET A 150 15.50 -2.88 -1.57
N LEU A 151 14.40 -2.16 -1.36
CA LEU A 151 13.57 -1.64 -2.47
C LEU A 151 14.35 -0.67 -3.33
N ILE A 152 15.08 0.27 -2.72
CA ILE A 152 15.93 1.22 -3.43
C ILE A 152 17.02 0.46 -4.21
N ALA A 153 17.68 -0.52 -3.59
CA ALA A 153 18.71 -1.32 -4.26
C ALA A 153 18.17 -2.10 -5.48
N ILE A 154 16.98 -2.69 -5.37
CA ILE A 154 16.33 -3.40 -6.49
C ILE A 154 15.94 -2.41 -7.58
N MET A 155 15.42 -1.23 -7.21
CA MET A 155 15.06 -0.18 -8.17
C MET A 155 16.29 0.32 -8.93
N THR A 156 17.39 0.60 -8.25
CA THR A 156 18.65 1.01 -8.90
C THR A 156 19.15 -0.05 -9.87
N LYS A 157 19.20 -1.32 -9.43
CA LYS A 157 19.64 -2.43 -10.28
C LYS A 157 18.71 -2.69 -11.47
N SER A 158 17.40 -2.59 -11.27
CA SER A 158 16.39 -2.78 -12.31
C SER A 158 16.43 -1.62 -13.31
N TYR A 159 16.66 -0.39 -12.83
CA TYR A 159 16.86 0.79 -13.67
C TYR A 159 18.10 0.64 -14.54
N GLU A 160 19.26 0.32 -13.96
CA GLU A 160 20.50 0.10 -14.72
C GLU A 160 20.31 -0.93 -15.83
N ARG A 161 19.71 -2.09 -15.51
CA ARG A 161 19.40 -3.15 -16.48
C ARG A 161 18.47 -2.68 -17.60
N THR A 162 17.50 -1.83 -17.28
CA THR A 162 16.49 -1.39 -18.24
C THR A 162 17.04 -0.26 -19.12
N SER A 163 17.85 0.64 -18.55
CA SER A 163 18.43 1.85 -19.17
C SER A 163 19.21 1.60 -20.46
N GLU A 164 19.91 0.47 -20.55
CA GLU A 164 20.76 0.14 -21.71
C GLU A 164 19.97 -0.05 -23.02
N ASN A 165 18.68 -0.37 -22.95
CA ASN A 165 17.85 -0.70 -24.13
C ASN A 165 16.56 0.13 -24.24
N GLU A 166 16.31 1.11 -23.37
CA GLU A 166 15.01 1.81 -23.27
C GLU A 166 14.61 2.50 -24.56
N GLU A 167 15.55 3.17 -25.24
CA GLU A 167 15.25 3.88 -26.49
C GLU A 167 14.84 2.93 -27.62
N LEU A 168 15.52 1.78 -27.72
CA LEU A 168 15.25 0.80 -28.76
C LEU A 168 13.88 0.16 -28.52
N GLU A 169 13.59 -0.17 -27.27
CA GLU A 169 12.33 -0.77 -26.87
C GLU A 169 11.16 0.20 -27.00
N TRP A 170 11.36 1.47 -26.64
CA TRP A 170 10.40 2.53 -26.87
C TRP A 170 10.11 2.72 -28.36
N LYS A 171 11.15 2.82 -29.20
CA LYS A 171 10.98 2.93 -30.67
C LYS A 171 10.24 1.72 -31.23
N PHE A 172 10.56 0.50 -30.79
CA PHE A 172 9.85 -0.71 -31.18
C PHE A 172 8.37 -0.68 -30.78
N HIS A 173 8.07 -0.31 -29.54
CA HIS A 173 6.68 -0.21 -29.06
C HIS A 173 5.89 0.86 -29.82
N ARG A 174 6.53 2.00 -30.11
CA ARG A 174 5.94 3.06 -30.94
C ARG A 174 5.65 2.56 -32.34
N THR A 175 6.58 1.86 -32.99
CA THR A 175 6.36 1.29 -34.33
C THR A 175 5.20 0.27 -34.35
N GLN A 176 5.06 -0.56 -33.31
CA GLN A 176 3.91 -1.48 -33.20
C GLN A 176 2.58 -0.73 -33.14
N LEU A 177 2.50 0.38 -32.38
CA LEU A 177 1.30 1.22 -32.33
C LEU A 177 0.97 1.82 -33.71
N TRP A 178 1.99 2.30 -34.43
CA TRP A 178 1.81 2.89 -35.76
C TRP A 178 1.37 1.84 -36.78
N ILE A 179 1.96 0.64 -36.77
CA ILE A 179 1.54 -0.47 -37.65
C ILE A 179 0.09 -0.86 -37.37
N HIS A 180 -0.31 -0.95 -36.10
CA HIS A 180 -1.69 -1.26 -35.74
C HIS A 180 -2.69 -0.21 -36.25
N TYR A 181 -2.30 1.07 -36.20
CA TYR A 181 -3.11 2.16 -36.73
C TYR A 181 -3.22 2.08 -38.26
N ILE A 182 -2.10 1.89 -38.96
CA ILE A 182 -2.04 1.79 -40.44
C ILE A 182 -2.86 0.59 -40.93
N HIS A 183 -2.75 -0.57 -40.28
CA HIS A 183 -3.51 -1.76 -40.68
C HIS A 183 -5.03 -1.62 -40.47
N ARG A 184 -5.46 -0.66 -39.66
CA ARG A 184 -6.88 -0.37 -39.43
C ARG A 184 -7.48 0.57 -40.50
N GLU A 185 -6.64 1.30 -41.24
CA GLU A 185 -7.04 2.24 -42.30
C GLU A 185 -7.09 1.61 -43.70
N VAL A 186 -6.58 0.39 -43.86
CA VAL A 186 -6.62 -0.42 -45.10
C VAL A 186 -7.72 -1.46 -45.01
#